data_AF-C5B4Q3-F1
#
_entry.id   AF-C5B4Q3-F1
#
_cell.length_a   1.000
_cell.length_b   1.000
_cell.length_c   1.000
_cell.angle_alpha   90.00
_cell.angle_beta   90.00
_cell.angle_gamma   90.00
#
_symmetry.space_group_name_H-M   'P 1'
#
loop_
_entity.id
_entity.type
_entity.pdbx_description
1 polymer ?
#
loop_
_entity_poly.entity_id
_entity_poly.type
_entity_poly.pdbx_seq_one_letter_code
_entity_poly.pdbx_strand_id
1 'polypeptide(L)'
;MSTADFQQQRVYDYEAAVVEPIAHFLLSRDDIRALVDRMCRLTGTPVPDIRFLGSTTIPCKAVVGPGVYRIDIADWGRTPPVVLHETAHLAQYADLAGRRELMARNHHGPVFVRLAIDIYSAFMDVDLDVLEKLATAHGVVFAPRRVNTTNFTSVSF
;
A
#
# COMPACT_ATOMS: atom_id res chain seq x y z
N MET A 1 6.63 18.16 19.44
CA MET A 1 7.59 17.36 18.68
C MET A 1 6.81 16.27 17.98
N SER A 2 6.76 16.27 16.65
CA SER A 2 6.15 15.18 15.88
C SER A 2 6.99 13.92 16.11
N THR A 3 6.42 12.88 16.70
CA THR A 3 7.07 11.56 16.69
C THR A 3 7.17 11.13 15.23
N ALA A 4 8.40 11.04 14.73
CA ALA A 4 8.70 10.57 13.38
C ALA A 4 8.10 9.18 13.17
N ASP A 5 7.74 8.87 11.93
CA ASP A 5 7.34 7.52 11.54
C ASP A 5 8.48 6.53 11.85
N PHE A 6 8.33 5.78 12.95
CA PHE A 6 9.44 5.11 13.60
C PHE A 6 10.04 3.95 12.78
N GLN A 7 9.29 3.46 11.79
CA GLN A 7 9.73 2.34 10.96
C GLN A 7 9.67 2.63 9.45
N GLN A 8 9.38 3.86 9.03
CA GLN A 8 9.35 4.25 7.61
C GLN A 8 10.58 3.77 6.84
N GLN A 9 11.79 4.06 7.35
CA GLN A 9 13.02 3.64 6.68
C GLN A 9 13.11 2.11 6.55
N ARG A 10 12.70 1.36 7.58
CA ARG A 10 12.73 -0.11 7.54
C ARG A 10 11.74 -0.67 6.53
N VAL A 11 10.58 -0.04 6.38
CA VAL A 11 9.60 -0.40 5.35
C VAL A 11 10.16 -0.14 3.97
N TYR A 12 10.77 1.02 3.72
CA TYR A 12 11.43 1.30 2.45
C TYR A 12 12.57 0.34 2.14
N ASP A 13 13.41 0.01 3.12
CA ASP A 13 14.50 -0.96 2.94
C ASP A 13 13.96 -2.36 2.62
N TYR A 14 12.87 -2.77 3.27
CA TYR A 14 12.17 -4.02 2.98
C TYR A 14 11.55 -4.02 1.59
N GLU A 15 10.80 -2.98 1.23
CA GLU A 15 10.13 -2.89 -0.07
C GLU A 15 11.14 -2.87 -1.21
N ALA A 16 12.20 -2.07 -1.10
CA ALA A 16 13.26 -2.00 -2.11
C ALA A 16 14.01 -3.34 -2.29
N ALA A 17 14.26 -4.07 -1.20
CA ALA A 17 15.01 -5.33 -1.26
C ALA A 17 14.15 -6.54 -1.67
N VAL A 18 12.85 -6.53 -1.34
CA VAL A 18 11.99 -7.70 -1.44
C VAL A 18 10.84 -7.49 -2.42
N VAL A 19 10.10 -6.38 -2.27
CA VAL A 19 8.84 -6.16 -2.98
C VAL A 19 9.07 -5.62 -4.39
N GLU A 20 9.87 -4.55 -4.51
CA GLU A 20 10.16 -3.91 -5.78
C GLU A 20 10.74 -4.86 -6.84
N PRO A 21 11.67 -5.78 -6.52
CA PRO A 21 12.23 -6.70 -7.51
C PRO A 21 11.24 -7.70 -8.10
N ILE A 22 10.15 -8.02 -7.40
CA ILE A 22 9.15 -9.01 -7.86
C ILE A 22 8.40 -8.51 -9.10
N ALA A 23 8.08 -7.22 -9.13
CA ALA A 23 7.25 -6.63 -10.17
C ALA A 23 7.82 -5.29 -10.65
N HIS A 24 9.08 -5.31 -11.10
CA HIS A 24 9.76 -4.12 -11.60
C HIS A 24 9.47 -3.86 -13.09
N PHE A 25 8.23 -3.49 -13.39
CA PHE A 25 7.82 -3.05 -14.73
C PHE A 25 6.87 -1.85 -14.64
N LEU A 26 6.84 -1.04 -15.70
CA LEU A 26 5.98 0.13 -15.76
C LEU A 26 4.58 -0.26 -16.27
N LEU A 27 3.56 0.13 -15.52
CA LEU A 27 2.16 0.00 -15.86
C LEU A 27 1.71 1.15 -16.77
N SER A 28 0.77 0.84 -17.67
CA SER A 28 0.02 1.88 -18.37
C SER A 28 -0.94 2.60 -17.41
N ARG A 29 -1.46 3.77 -17.81
CA ARG A 29 -2.46 4.48 -16.99
C ARG A 29 -3.74 3.67 -16.78
N ASP A 30 -4.11 2.85 -17.76
CA ASP A 30 -5.30 2.00 -17.68
C ASP A 30 -5.07 0.78 -16.79
N ASP A 31 -3.88 0.19 -16.83
CA ASP A 31 -3.51 -0.90 -15.91
C ASP A 31 -3.45 -0.41 -14.46
N ILE A 32 -2.98 0.82 -14.23
CA ILE A 32 -3.00 1.45 -12.90
C ILE A 32 -4.44 1.60 -12.41
N ARG A 33 -5.35 2.11 -13.25
CA ARG A 33 -6.78 2.21 -12.90
C ARG A 33 -7.38 0.85 -12.57
N ALA A 34 -7.12 -0.16 -13.38
CA ALA A 34 -7.62 -1.52 -13.16
C ALA A 34 -7.04 -2.16 -11.89
N LEU A 35 -5.76 -1.92 -11.59
CA LEU A 35 -5.10 -2.40 -10.37
C LEU A 35 -5.72 -1.76 -9.13
N VAL A 36 -5.86 -0.43 -9.13
CA VAL A 36 -6.47 0.33 -8.04
C VAL A 36 -7.91 -0.13 -7.81
N ASP A 37 -8.72 -0.24 -8.86
CA ASP A 37 -10.11 -0.67 -8.77
C ASP A 37 -10.26 -2.08 -8.17
N ARG A 38 -9.40 -3.03 -8.56
CA ARG A 38 -9.37 -4.38 -7.96
C ARG A 38 -8.96 -4.34 -6.48
N MET A 39 -7.94 -3.55 -6.14
CA MET A 39 -7.48 -3.41 -4.76
C MET A 39 -8.55 -2.75 -3.88
N CYS A 40 -9.27 -1.76 -4.40
CA CYS A 40 -10.39 -1.12 -3.73
C CYS A 40 -11.54 -2.11 -3.46
N ARG A 41 -11.88 -2.95 -4.45
CA ARG A 41 -12.86 -4.04 -4.25
C ARG A 41 -12.42 -5.03 -3.18
N LEU A 42 -11.15 -5.44 -3.19
CA LEU A 42 -10.60 -6.37 -2.20
C LEU A 42 -10.67 -5.80 -0.77
N THR A 43 -10.41 -4.51 -0.62
CA THR A 43 -10.33 -3.83 0.69
C THR A 43 -11.65 -3.21 1.14
N GLY A 44 -12.69 -3.22 0.29
CA GLY A 44 -13.95 -2.54 0.55
C GLY A 44 -13.82 -1.01 0.61
N THR A 45 -12.80 -0.44 -0.05
CA THR A 45 -12.56 1.00 -0.06
C THR A 45 -13.19 1.67 -1.29
N PRO A 46 -13.55 2.96 -1.19
CA PRO A 46 -13.96 3.73 -2.37
C PRO A 46 -12.84 3.75 -3.41
N VAL A 47 -13.20 3.83 -4.69
CA VAL A 47 -12.20 4.04 -5.75
C VAL A 47 -11.75 5.50 -5.72
N PRO A 48 -10.44 5.78 -5.61
CA PRO A 48 -9.92 7.14 -5.58
C PRO A 48 -9.83 7.80 -6.96
N ASP A 49 -9.73 9.13 -6.97
CA ASP A 49 -9.19 9.82 -8.13
C ASP A 49 -7.70 9.45 -8.31
N ILE A 50 -7.24 9.39 -9.56
CA ILE A 50 -5.83 9.10 -9.87
C ILE A 50 -5.26 10.28 -10.65
N ARG A 51 -4.25 10.92 -10.07
CA ARG A 51 -3.52 12.02 -10.72
C ARG A 51 -2.15 11.55 -11.16
N PHE A 52 -1.91 11.55 -12.47
CA PHE A 52 -0.59 11.27 -13.03
C PHE A 52 0.27 12.53 -13.03
N LEU A 53 1.44 12.45 -12.43
CA LEU A 53 2.42 13.53 -12.35
C LEU A 53 3.54 13.28 -13.37
N GLY A 54 3.74 14.21 -14.30
CA GLY A 54 4.88 14.19 -15.24
C GLY A 54 6.18 14.59 -14.55
N SER A 55 6.65 13.80 -13.59
CA SER A 55 7.83 14.09 -12.77
C SER A 55 8.60 12.82 -12.44
N THR A 56 9.92 12.95 -12.38
CA THR A 56 10.87 11.91 -11.96
C THR A 56 11.35 12.08 -10.52
N THR A 57 10.93 13.14 -9.82
CA THR A 57 11.47 13.51 -8.50
C THR A 57 10.39 13.74 -7.43
N ILE A 58 9.14 13.98 -7.84
CA ILE A 58 8.05 14.15 -6.89
C ILE A 58 7.64 12.77 -6.34
N PRO A 59 7.46 12.62 -5.02
CA PRO A 59 7.00 11.38 -4.42
C PRO A 59 5.58 11.03 -4.88
N CYS A 60 5.32 9.75 -5.06
CA CYS A 60 3.95 9.26 -5.07
C CYS A 60 3.34 9.43 -3.68
N LYS A 61 2.02 9.60 -3.60
CA LYS A 61 1.33 9.72 -2.31
C LYS A 61 -0.17 9.48 -2.41
N ALA A 62 -0.73 8.88 -1.37
CA ALA A 62 -2.14 9.01 -1.03
C ALA A 62 -2.46 10.39 -0.45
N VAL A 63 -3.59 10.97 -0.85
CA VAL A 63 -4.08 12.27 -0.34
C VAL A 63 -5.53 12.12 0.09
N VAL A 64 -5.76 12.30 1.40
CA VAL A 64 -7.09 12.22 2.02
C VAL A 64 -7.39 13.50 2.79
N GLY A 65 -8.52 14.14 2.49
CA GLY A 65 -8.96 15.39 3.09
C GLY A 65 -10.44 15.68 2.84
N PRO A 66 -11.00 16.81 3.33
CA PRO A 66 -12.35 17.23 3.00
C PRO A 66 -12.51 17.37 1.47
N GLY A 67 -13.39 16.56 0.87
CA GLY A 67 -13.62 16.55 -0.59
C GLY A 67 -12.45 16.02 -1.43
N VAL A 68 -11.43 15.40 -0.82
CA VAL A 68 -10.26 14.88 -1.53
C VAL A 68 -10.00 13.44 -1.10
N TYR A 69 -10.02 12.53 -2.08
CA TYR A 69 -9.67 11.13 -1.90
C TYR A 69 -8.99 10.63 -3.19
N ARG A 70 -7.67 10.71 -3.22
CA ARG A 70 -6.89 10.45 -4.44
C ARG A 70 -5.52 9.85 -4.18
N ILE A 71 -4.92 9.27 -5.23
CA ILE A 71 -3.47 9.00 -5.29
C ILE A 71 -2.82 9.88 -6.35
N ASP A 72 -1.64 10.41 -6.02
CA ASP A 72 -0.76 11.10 -6.95
C ASP A 72 0.35 10.11 -7.36
N ILE A 73 0.46 9.76 -8.65
CA ILE A 73 1.44 8.79 -9.17
C ILE A 73 2.39 9.48 -10.15
N ALA A 74 3.68 9.51 -9.81
CA ALA A 74 4.74 10.03 -10.65
C ALA A 74 5.17 9.02 -11.73
N ASP A 75 5.82 9.50 -12.80
CA ASP A 75 6.18 8.65 -13.95
C ASP A 75 7.07 7.47 -13.57
N TRP A 76 7.96 7.66 -12.59
CA TRP A 76 8.85 6.64 -12.03
C TRP A 76 8.13 5.63 -11.13
N GLY A 77 7.05 6.06 -10.47
CA GLY A 77 6.29 5.26 -9.51
C GLY A 77 5.14 4.47 -10.15
N ARG A 78 5.13 4.34 -11.48
CA ARG A 78 4.14 3.54 -12.20
C ARG A 78 4.45 2.04 -12.15
N THR A 79 4.93 1.54 -11.02
CA THR A 79 5.17 0.12 -10.82
C THR A 79 4.06 -0.47 -9.95
N PRO A 80 3.71 -1.76 -10.09
CA PRO A 80 2.74 -2.39 -9.21
C PRO A 80 3.02 -2.18 -7.71
N PRO A 81 4.25 -2.38 -7.20
CA PRO A 81 4.56 -2.17 -5.78
C PRO A 81 4.19 -0.76 -5.29
N VAL A 82 4.61 0.29 -6.01
CA VAL A 82 4.34 1.67 -5.63
C VAL A 82 2.84 1.98 -5.68
N VAL A 83 2.15 1.54 -6.72
CA VAL A 83 0.70 1.76 -6.84
C VAL A 83 -0.05 1.05 -5.72
N LEU A 84 0.32 -0.19 -5.39
CA LEU A 84 -0.28 -0.95 -4.29
C LEU A 84 0.01 -0.31 -2.93
N HIS A 85 1.24 0.17 -2.70
CA HIS A 85 1.65 0.90 -1.49
C HIS A 85 0.78 2.14 -1.28
N GLU A 86 0.66 3.00 -2.29
CA GLU A 86 -0.14 4.23 -2.16
C GLU A 86 -1.61 3.93 -1.97
N THR A 87 -2.13 2.89 -2.62
CA THR A 87 -3.53 2.50 -2.43
C THR A 87 -3.74 1.86 -1.05
N ALA A 88 -2.75 1.19 -0.47
CA ALA A 88 -2.81 0.65 0.88
C ALA A 88 -2.98 1.75 1.93
N HIS A 89 -2.36 2.92 1.74
CA HIS A 89 -2.62 4.08 2.59
C HIS A 89 -4.10 4.50 2.56
N LEU A 90 -4.76 4.49 1.39
CA LEU A 90 -6.18 4.82 1.29
C LEU A 90 -7.08 3.84 2.07
N ALA A 91 -6.74 2.56 2.06
CA ALA A 91 -7.43 1.53 2.83
C ALA A 91 -7.19 1.66 4.35
N GLN A 92 -5.99 2.03 4.75
CA GLN A 92 -5.69 2.40 6.14
C GLN A 92 -6.56 3.59 6.61
N TYR A 93 -6.77 4.60 5.76
CA TYR A 93 -7.63 5.75 6.07
C TYR A 93 -9.12 5.39 6.19
N ALA A 94 -9.61 4.45 5.37
CA ALA A 94 -11.00 4.03 5.39
C ALA A 94 -11.36 3.21 6.65
N ASP A 95 -10.48 2.31 7.07
CA ASP A 95 -10.65 1.48 8.28
C ASP A 95 -10.66 2.32 9.58
N LEU A 96 -10.03 3.49 9.55
CA LEU A 96 -9.85 4.37 10.71
C LEU A 96 -10.66 5.68 10.62
N ALA A 97 -11.76 5.71 9.87
CA ALA A 97 -12.65 6.87 9.72
C ALA A 97 -13.04 7.45 11.10
N GLY A 98 -12.27 8.45 11.57
CA GLY A 98 -12.38 9.04 12.91
C GLY A 98 -11.04 9.31 13.63
N ARG A 99 -9.91 8.71 13.21
CA ARG A 99 -8.60 8.82 13.91
C ARG A 99 -7.48 9.43 13.07
N ARG A 100 -7.76 10.54 12.38
CA ARG A 100 -6.81 11.25 11.50
C ARG A 100 -5.50 11.65 12.19
N GLU A 101 -5.55 12.03 13.47
CA GLU A 101 -4.35 12.41 14.23
C GLU A 101 -3.38 11.25 14.49
N LEU A 102 -3.90 10.02 14.58
CA LEU A 102 -3.10 8.81 14.77
C LEU A 102 -2.33 8.48 13.48
N MET A 103 -2.93 8.77 12.32
CA MET A 103 -2.32 8.55 10.99
C MET A 103 -1.20 9.53 10.70
N ALA A 104 -1.40 10.82 11.02
CA ALA A 104 -0.39 11.86 10.78
C ALA A 104 0.97 11.56 11.47
N ARG A 105 0.96 10.69 12.48
CA ARG A 105 2.15 10.32 13.28
C ARG A 105 2.71 8.94 12.96
N ASN A 106 2.02 8.12 12.18
CA ASN A 106 2.36 6.69 12.01
C ASN A 106 1.85 6.14 10.67
N HIS A 107 2.27 6.76 9.55
CA HIS A 107 1.82 6.38 8.21
C HIS A 107 2.20 4.93 7.89
N HIS A 108 3.40 4.50 8.26
CA HIS A 108 3.89 3.13 8.11
C HIS A 108 3.75 2.30 9.39
N GLY A 109 2.73 2.57 10.21
CA GLY A 109 2.48 1.81 11.44
C GLY A 109 2.16 0.33 11.18
N PRO A 110 2.14 -0.52 12.23
CA PRO A 110 1.98 -1.96 12.06
C PRO A 110 0.71 -2.40 11.29
N VAL A 111 -0.38 -1.63 11.41
CA VAL A 111 -1.63 -1.88 10.66
C VAL A 111 -1.45 -1.63 9.17
N PHE A 112 -0.73 -0.57 8.79
CA PHE A 112 -0.41 -0.31 7.38
C PHE A 112 0.43 -1.44 6.81
N VAL A 113 1.51 -1.82 7.51
CA VAL A 113 2.42 -2.85 7.00
C VAL A 113 1.68 -4.18 6.82
N ARG A 114 0.83 -4.59 7.77
CA ARG A 114 -0.02 -5.78 7.63
C ARG A 114 -0.85 -5.72 6.34
N LEU A 115 -1.54 -4.61 6.14
CA LEU A 115 -2.38 -4.39 4.97
C LEU A 115 -1.56 -4.43 3.67
N ALA A 116 -0.41 -3.76 3.64
CA ALA A 116 0.50 -3.77 2.49
C ALA A 116 0.97 -5.19 2.16
N ILE A 117 1.39 -5.98 3.17
CA ILE A 117 1.79 -7.38 3.00
C ILE A 117 0.63 -8.23 2.44
N ASP A 118 -0.59 -8.08 2.98
CA ASP A 118 -1.78 -8.80 2.47
C ASP A 118 -2.04 -8.48 1.00
N ILE A 119 -1.92 -7.21 0.63
CA ILE A 119 -2.12 -6.74 -0.74
C ILE A 119 -1.01 -7.26 -1.66
N TYR A 120 0.25 -7.18 -1.26
CA TYR A 120 1.36 -7.72 -2.05
C TYR A 120 1.19 -9.21 -2.30
N SER A 121 0.80 -9.98 -1.28
CA SER A 121 0.53 -11.41 -1.44
C SER A 121 -0.60 -11.67 -2.45
N ALA A 122 -1.70 -10.91 -2.36
CA ALA A 122 -2.87 -11.08 -3.23
C ALA A 122 -2.62 -10.69 -4.69
N PHE A 123 -1.75 -9.70 -4.96
CA PHE A 123 -1.58 -9.13 -6.30
C PHE A 123 -0.26 -9.46 -6.99
N MET A 124 0.75 -9.90 -6.24
CA MET A 124 2.10 -10.14 -6.77
C MET A 124 2.49 -11.63 -6.74
N ASP A 125 1.53 -12.52 -6.46
CA ASP A 125 1.71 -13.98 -6.44
C ASP A 125 2.87 -14.44 -5.54
N VAL A 126 2.96 -13.83 -4.35
CA VAL A 126 3.94 -14.21 -3.33
C VAL A 126 3.23 -14.71 -2.09
N ASP A 127 3.72 -15.83 -1.58
CA ASP A 127 3.18 -16.44 -0.38
C ASP A 127 3.26 -15.47 0.82
N LEU A 128 2.17 -15.43 1.59
CA LEU A 128 2.01 -14.53 2.71
C LEU A 128 3.05 -14.76 3.81
N ASP A 129 3.33 -16.02 4.12
CA ASP A 129 4.28 -16.42 5.16
C ASP A 129 5.70 -16.01 4.75
N VAL A 130 6.01 -16.07 3.45
CA VAL A 130 7.29 -15.62 2.90
C VAL A 130 7.46 -14.11 3.09
N LEU A 131 6.47 -13.30 2.72
CA LEU A 131 6.54 -11.84 2.88
C LEU A 131 6.67 -11.43 4.36
N GLU A 132 5.92 -12.07 5.26
CA GLU A 132 6.01 -11.82 6.71
C GLU A 132 7.39 -12.16 7.29
N LYS A 133 7.95 -13.29 6.87
CA LYS A 133 9.29 -13.72 7.29
C LYS A 133 10.35 -12.73 6.83
N LEU A 134 10.26 -12.25 5.59
CA LEU A 134 11.19 -11.27 5.03
C LEU A 134 11.02 -9.90 5.69
N ALA A 135 9.80 -9.42 5.90
CA ALA A 135 9.55 -8.19 6.65
C ALA A 135 10.15 -8.24 8.06
N THR A 136 9.99 -9.38 8.75
CA THR A 136 10.61 -9.62 10.07
C THR A 136 12.13 -9.57 10.02
N ALA A 137 12.75 -10.16 8.99
CA ALA A 137 14.20 -10.12 8.79
C ALA A 137 14.75 -8.70 8.58
N HIS A 138 13.90 -7.79 8.06
CA HIS A 138 14.20 -6.35 7.90
C HIS A 138 13.83 -5.51 9.14
N GLY A 139 13.39 -6.15 10.24
CA GLY A 139 13.03 -5.45 11.48
C GLY A 139 11.75 -4.60 11.36
N VAL A 140 10.91 -4.90 10.36
CA VAL A 140 9.60 -4.27 10.16
C VAL A 140 8.60 -4.91 11.12
N VAL A 141 7.83 -4.07 11.82
CA VAL A 141 6.77 -4.49 12.74
C VAL A 141 5.42 -4.35 12.04
N PHE A 142 4.67 -5.44 12.01
CA PHE A 142 3.31 -5.48 11.45
C PHE A 142 2.31 -6.04 12.45
N ALA A 143 1.04 -5.66 12.28
CA ALA A 143 -0.05 -6.17 13.09
C ALA A 143 -0.27 -7.67 12.83
N PRO A 144 -0.85 -8.42 13.78
CA PRO A 144 -1.21 -9.82 13.56
C PRO A 144 -2.14 -9.96 12.35
N ARG A 145 -2.15 -11.15 11.73
CA ARG A 145 -3.19 -11.49 10.75
C ARG A 145 -4.55 -11.24 11.38
N ARG A 146 -5.43 -10.53 10.67
CA ARG A 146 -6.84 -10.50 11.05
C ARG A 146 -7.34 -11.93 10.90
N VAL A 147 -7.82 -12.54 11.98
CA VAL A 147 -8.49 -13.84 11.94
C VAL A 147 -9.83 -13.59 11.23
N ASN A 148 -9.85 -13.61 9.89
CA ASN A 148 -11.06 -13.26 9.15
C ASN A 148 -11.93 -14.51 8.90
N THR A 149 -13.19 -14.42 9.28
CA THR A 149 -14.33 -15.22 8.79
C THR A 149 -14.67 -14.96 7.31
N THR A 150 -13.80 -14.28 6.57
CA THR A 150 -13.94 -14.06 5.14
C THR A 150 -12.68 -14.57 4.47
N ASN A 151 -12.77 -15.80 3.99
CA ASN A 151 -11.75 -16.40 3.14
C ASN A 151 -11.45 -15.48 1.97
N PHE A 152 -10.19 -15.06 1.85
CA PHE A 152 -9.63 -14.51 0.62
C PHE A 152 -9.53 -15.66 -0.39
N THR A 153 -10.67 -16.12 -0.92
CA THR A 153 -10.67 -17.01 -2.07
C THR A 153 -10.27 -16.18 -3.29
N SER A 154 -9.08 -16.48 -3.79
CA SER A 154 -8.57 -16.28 -5.15
C SER A 154 -9.59 -15.65 -6.11
N VAL A 155 -9.39 -14.38 -6.44
CA VAL A 155 -10.05 -13.79 -7.60
C VAL A 155 -9.35 -14.36 -8.83
N SER A 156 -9.93 -15.42 -9.41
CA SER A 156 -9.44 -16.01 -10.65
C SER A 156 -9.59 -15.04 -11.83
N PHE A 157 -8.60 -15.12 -12.73
CA PHE A 157 -8.43 -14.34 -13.96
C PHE A 157 -9.61 -14.41 -14.93
#